data_AF-A0A0F9N6G2-F1
#
_entry.id   AF-A0A0F9N6G2-F1
#
_cell.length_a   1.000
_cell.length_b   1.000
_cell.length_c   1.000
_cell.angle_alpha   90.00
_cell.angle_beta   90.00
_cell.angle_gamma   90.00
#
_symmetry.space_group_name_H-M   'P 1'
#
loop_
_entity.id
_entity.type
_entity.pdbx_description
1 polymer ?
#
loop_
_entity_poly.entity_id
_entity_poly.type
_entity_poly.pdbx_seq_one_letter_code
_entity_poly.pdbx_strand_id
1 'polypeptide(L)'
;MNDKKLSLFSLSKLTTYEILIEEQIEQLGTVRFQYFKRYLSSQNSLKRRFIISKISGAVIFGILPLIPLLTYFQILNFINEGTYPIELILFVGSLLFGLFFLFQFFNFFLMAMLNTMKILSGKIFEWFETLPISREKLKKLILLTLIRSLDINLIFITFAFPIMMLIGTQNLMIFSICIGISILQTIMSFSIVVLFSERMNRVLNVNEIGAKRTRIFRLINLASYFIIVIASIFLIQWALSSIRFFFILFLRSAAPTLIIMILSMIPFPFAPGYLLSSFITPHRVPIHIGINIFVGFTLFIILSYFTYQQSLKGIKKTTSSKFKIIKREIVLNLADMKTPIKIKIKTPIRAYIHKDLIIISRNLKDFSSVAMPIVFGFIFIFTYYNINIIGVTMFQIDFIFNIVVIIGFNLIISAMIVYGLLNVGESGAAIMGSLPLIPKEQAKAKLILMCLIQTITVLTPSLMYISTNNFINSITTAFWALPFVLLFLFIMFEMWIYLFGKAKHQFLTEEVLPGKRIGKWLLIFLVEYFIYFLTLSSAFLIYFSGGLLVLFLFESIFLLYGFTLFALVFKKIFKFNTLF
;
A
#
# COMPACT_ATOMS: atom_id res chain seq x y z
N MET A 1 7.14 31.00 -32.49
CA MET A 1 7.79 29.94 -31.69
C MET A 1 8.73 29.19 -32.61
N ASN A 2 10.04 29.46 -32.53
CA ASN A 2 11.03 28.82 -33.42
C ASN A 2 11.09 27.31 -33.18
N ASP A 3 11.22 26.57 -34.29
CA ASP A 3 11.24 25.10 -34.43
C ASP A 3 12.36 24.39 -33.65
N LYS A 4 12.31 24.44 -32.31
CA LYS A 4 12.88 23.35 -31.52
C LYS A 4 11.94 22.17 -31.67
N LYS A 5 12.24 21.26 -32.61
CA LYS A 5 11.61 19.93 -32.72
C LYS A 5 11.35 19.41 -31.31
N LEU A 6 10.09 19.40 -30.88
CA LEU A 6 9.69 18.92 -29.56
C LEU A 6 10.14 17.46 -29.45
N SER A 7 11.27 17.23 -28.79
CA SER A 7 11.77 15.88 -28.55
C SER A 7 10.73 15.12 -27.73
N LEU A 8 10.55 13.82 -28.01
CA LEU A 8 9.61 12.99 -27.24
C LEU A 8 9.91 13.01 -25.74
N PHE A 9 11.18 13.24 -25.37
CA PHE A 9 11.63 13.40 -24.01
C PHE A 9 11.17 14.71 -23.35
N SER A 10 11.11 15.82 -24.10
CA SER A 10 10.51 17.06 -23.60
C SER A 10 9.00 16.95 -23.44
N LEU A 11 8.32 16.24 -24.33
CA LEU A 11 6.88 16.00 -24.21
C LEU A 11 6.55 15.10 -23.02
N SER A 12 7.35 14.06 -22.76
CA SER A 12 7.15 13.20 -21.57
C SER A 12 7.28 13.94 -20.24
N LYS A 13 8.04 15.05 -20.20
CA LYS A 13 8.12 15.93 -19.03
C LYS A 13 6.77 16.59 -18.74
N LEU A 14 6.13 17.11 -19.77
CA LEU A 14 4.83 17.80 -19.66
C LEU A 14 3.73 16.81 -19.26
N THR A 15 3.69 15.64 -19.91
CA THR A 15 2.72 14.59 -19.54
C THR A 15 2.88 14.14 -18.10
N THR A 16 4.13 13.98 -17.62
CA THR A 16 4.39 13.63 -16.21
C THR A 16 3.84 14.70 -15.26
N TYR A 17 3.98 15.99 -15.58
CA TYR A 17 3.40 17.05 -14.75
C TYR A 17 1.88 17.08 -14.82
N GLU A 18 1.28 16.85 -15.98
CA GLU A 18 -0.17 16.75 -16.12
C GLU A 18 -0.75 15.59 -15.31
N ILE A 19 -0.12 14.41 -15.35
CA ILE A 19 -0.51 13.25 -14.52
C ILE A 19 -0.58 13.66 -13.04
N LEU A 20 0.45 14.35 -12.56
CA LEU A 20 0.56 14.75 -11.15
C LEU A 20 -0.45 15.84 -10.77
N ILE A 21 -0.69 16.79 -11.66
CA ILE A 21 -1.69 17.85 -11.45
C ILE A 21 -3.08 17.22 -11.43
N GLU A 22 -3.39 16.34 -12.36
CA GLU A 22 -4.65 15.60 -12.39
C GLU A 22 -4.79 14.73 -11.13
N GLU A 23 -3.74 14.02 -10.71
CA GLU A 23 -3.75 13.28 -9.44
C GLU A 23 -4.12 14.19 -8.29
N GLN A 24 -3.49 15.35 -8.16
CA GLN A 24 -3.75 16.30 -7.07
C GLN A 24 -5.13 16.95 -7.14
N ILE A 25 -5.61 17.31 -8.34
CA ILE A 25 -6.94 17.86 -8.57
C ILE A 25 -8.02 16.83 -8.23
N GLU A 26 -7.79 15.55 -8.55
CA GLU A 26 -8.64 14.45 -8.09
C GLU A 26 -8.65 14.34 -6.56
N GLN A 27 -7.60 14.77 -5.84
CA GLN A 27 -7.56 14.75 -4.37
C GLN A 27 -8.20 15.96 -3.68
N LEU A 28 -8.58 17.01 -4.42
CA LEU A 28 -8.89 18.31 -3.84
C LEU A 28 -10.36 18.74 -3.97
N GLY A 29 -11.25 17.85 -4.40
CA GLY A 29 -12.69 18.01 -4.24
C GLY A 29 -13.28 19.40 -4.50
N THR A 30 -13.91 19.96 -3.47
CA THR A 30 -14.52 21.30 -3.45
C THR A 30 -13.51 22.44 -3.48
N VAL A 31 -12.25 22.18 -3.14
CA VAL A 31 -11.16 23.18 -3.05
C VAL A 31 -10.39 23.31 -4.37
N ARG A 32 -10.79 22.58 -5.43
CA ARG A 32 -10.17 22.61 -6.77
C ARG A 32 -9.89 24.02 -7.27
N PHE A 33 -10.84 24.94 -7.13
CA PHE A 33 -10.69 26.32 -7.60
C PHE A 33 -9.60 27.10 -6.85
N GLN A 34 -9.54 26.97 -5.51
CA GLN A 34 -8.49 27.61 -4.72
C GLN A 34 -7.11 27.00 -5.00
N TYR A 35 -7.06 25.70 -5.30
CA TYR A 35 -5.82 25.05 -5.71
C TYR A 35 -5.35 25.51 -7.08
N PHE A 36 -6.25 25.63 -8.06
CA PHE A 36 -5.94 26.22 -9.37
C PHE A 36 -5.38 27.64 -9.23
N LYS A 37 -5.95 28.44 -8.33
CA LYS A 37 -5.45 29.80 -8.04
C LYS A 37 -4.03 29.78 -7.42
N ARG A 38 -3.73 28.83 -6.53
CA ARG A 38 -2.37 28.62 -5.96
C ARG A 38 -1.37 27.99 -6.93
N TYR A 39 -1.87 27.18 -7.86
CA TYR A 39 -1.08 26.57 -8.94
C TYR A 39 -0.55 27.65 -9.88
N LEU A 40 -1.44 28.54 -10.32
CA LEU A 40 -1.08 29.70 -11.13
C LEU A 40 -0.05 30.59 -10.43
N SER A 41 -0.12 30.70 -9.10
CA SER A 41 0.79 31.58 -8.34
C SER A 41 2.12 30.94 -7.92
N SER A 42 2.31 29.61 -7.98
CA SER A 42 3.51 28.96 -7.41
C SER A 42 3.89 27.60 -8.02
N GLN A 43 4.21 27.55 -9.32
CA GLN A 43 4.68 26.31 -9.99
C GLN A 43 5.87 25.61 -9.30
N ASN A 44 6.72 26.36 -8.59
CA ASN A 44 7.87 25.80 -7.88
C ASN A 44 7.51 24.91 -6.68
N SER A 45 6.34 25.12 -6.05
CA SER A 45 5.90 24.31 -4.91
C SER A 45 5.62 22.85 -5.31
N LEU A 46 5.09 22.65 -6.52
CA LEU A 46 4.83 21.33 -7.09
C LEU A 46 6.10 20.60 -7.47
N LYS A 47 7.03 21.29 -8.13
CA LYS A 47 8.35 20.72 -8.45
C LYS A 47 9.05 20.22 -7.20
N ARG A 48 8.98 20.98 -6.09
CA ARG A 48 9.57 20.59 -4.81
C ARG A 48 8.88 19.36 -4.19
N ARG A 49 7.54 19.30 -4.16
CA ARG A 49 6.81 18.11 -3.68
C ARG A 49 7.15 16.85 -4.47
N PHE A 50 7.28 16.96 -5.79
CA PHE A 50 7.66 15.86 -6.66
C PHE A 50 9.07 15.32 -6.34
N ILE A 51 10.03 16.23 -6.17
CA ILE A 51 11.39 15.86 -5.78
C ILE A 51 11.38 15.17 -4.42
N ILE A 52 10.65 15.70 -3.43
CA ILE A 52 10.53 15.11 -2.09
C ILE A 52 9.97 13.68 -2.15
N SER A 53 8.89 13.44 -2.91
CA SER A 53 8.30 12.10 -3.03
C SER A 53 9.22 11.08 -3.72
N LYS A 54 10.09 11.54 -4.63
CA LYS A 54 11.08 10.68 -5.27
C LYS A 54 12.26 10.39 -4.34
N ILE A 55 12.71 11.40 -3.59
CA ILE A 55 13.77 11.24 -2.59
C ILE A 55 13.33 10.27 -1.48
N SER A 56 12.08 10.34 -1.00
CA SER A 56 11.60 9.41 0.03
C SER A 56 11.66 7.95 -0.42
N GLY A 57 11.37 7.67 -1.70
CA GLY A 57 11.54 6.33 -2.27
C GLY A 57 13.00 5.92 -2.40
N ALA A 58 13.85 6.84 -2.84
CA ALA A 58 15.29 6.62 -2.95
C ALA A 58 15.96 6.27 -1.61
N VAL A 59 15.54 6.89 -0.51
CA VAL A 59 16.08 6.60 0.83
C VAL A 59 15.88 5.13 1.19
N ILE A 60 14.70 4.55 0.91
CA ILE A 60 14.41 3.13 1.18
C ILE A 60 15.37 2.24 0.37
N PHE A 61 15.52 2.51 -0.93
CA PHE A 61 16.43 1.75 -1.79
C PHE A 61 17.91 1.99 -1.51
N GLY A 62 18.28 3.12 -0.89
CA GLY A 62 19.64 3.41 -0.46
C GLY A 62 20.06 2.62 0.78
N ILE A 63 19.13 2.31 1.68
CA ILE A 63 19.39 1.56 2.92
C ILE A 63 19.40 0.05 2.69
N LEU A 64 18.54 -0.46 1.80
CA LEU A 64 18.41 -1.91 1.54
C LEU A 64 19.73 -2.64 1.21
N PRO A 65 20.68 -2.06 0.44
CA PRO A 65 21.98 -2.64 0.16
C PRO A 65 22.88 -2.91 1.38
N LEU A 66 22.53 -2.43 2.59
CA LEU A 66 23.23 -2.83 3.80
C LEU A 66 23.08 -4.34 4.08
N ILE A 67 21.95 -4.94 3.73
CA ILE A 67 21.71 -6.39 3.90
C ILE A 67 22.76 -7.21 3.14
N PRO A 68 22.92 -7.08 1.82
CA PRO A 68 23.90 -7.86 1.07
C PRO A 68 25.35 -7.54 1.48
N LEU A 69 25.64 -6.32 1.94
CA LEU A 69 26.96 -5.99 2.47
C LEU A 69 27.28 -6.76 3.77
N LEU A 70 26.32 -6.84 4.70
CA LEU A 70 26.46 -7.64 5.92
C LEU A 70 26.60 -9.13 5.60
N THR A 71 25.82 -9.62 4.61
CA THR A 71 25.93 -10.99 4.11
C THR A 71 27.34 -11.29 3.60
N TYR A 72 27.94 -10.38 2.85
CA TYR A 72 29.32 -10.54 2.36
C TYR A 72 30.34 -10.69 3.50
N PHE A 73 30.28 -9.80 4.50
CA PHE A 73 31.20 -9.90 5.65
C PHE A 73 30.97 -11.18 6.46
N GLN A 74 29.72 -11.61 6.60
CA GLN A 74 29.41 -12.87 7.27
C GLN A 74 29.99 -14.08 6.52
N ILE A 75 29.87 -14.10 5.18
CA ILE A 75 30.49 -15.13 4.34
C ILE A 75 32.01 -15.14 4.52
N LEU A 76 32.67 -13.97 4.49
CA LEU A 76 34.11 -13.86 4.72
C LEU A 76 34.54 -14.43 6.08
N ASN A 77 33.79 -14.13 7.14
CA ASN A 77 34.08 -14.68 8.47
C ASN A 77 34.02 -16.21 8.46
N PHE A 78 32.98 -16.80 7.86
CA PHE A 78 32.87 -18.26 7.73
C PHE A 78 34.01 -18.88 6.92
N ILE A 79 34.50 -18.18 5.90
CA ILE A 79 35.63 -18.62 5.07
C ILE A 79 36.93 -18.61 5.87
N ASN A 80 37.14 -17.56 6.66
CA ASN A 80 38.35 -17.34 7.47
C ASN A 80 38.42 -18.30 8.66
N GLU A 81 37.27 -18.62 9.27
CA GLU A 81 37.19 -19.62 10.35
C GLU A 81 37.44 -21.05 9.85
N GLY A 82 37.17 -21.33 8.56
CA GLY A 82 37.50 -22.61 7.91
C GLY A 82 36.73 -23.83 8.42
N THR A 83 35.79 -23.64 9.35
CA THR A 83 35.02 -24.68 10.02
C THR A 83 33.79 -25.14 9.23
N TYR A 84 33.31 -24.31 8.31
CA TYR A 84 32.06 -24.55 7.60
C TYR A 84 32.28 -25.11 6.18
N PRO A 85 31.48 -26.11 5.75
CA PRO A 85 31.54 -26.64 4.39
C PRO A 85 31.11 -25.58 3.36
N ILE A 86 31.70 -25.63 2.15
CA ILE A 86 31.46 -24.64 1.10
C ILE A 86 29.99 -24.62 0.66
N GLU A 87 29.33 -25.78 0.69
CA GLU A 87 27.91 -25.93 0.38
C GLU A 87 27.04 -25.07 1.29
N LEU A 88 27.36 -25.05 2.59
CA LEU A 88 26.63 -24.24 3.56
C LEU A 88 26.87 -22.76 3.31
N ILE A 89 28.11 -22.35 3.02
CA ILE A 89 28.45 -20.96 2.71
C ILE A 89 27.67 -20.48 1.47
N LEU A 90 27.62 -21.29 0.41
CA LEU A 90 26.87 -20.99 -0.81
C LEU A 90 25.36 -20.90 -0.58
N PHE A 91 24.81 -21.78 0.26
CA PHE A 91 23.40 -21.78 0.62
C PHE A 91 23.02 -20.55 1.47
N VAL A 92 23.85 -20.20 2.47
CA VAL A 92 23.66 -19.00 3.30
C VAL A 92 23.69 -17.75 2.45
N GLY A 93 24.70 -17.60 1.60
CA GLY A 93 24.84 -16.45 0.74
C GLY A 93 23.67 -16.31 -0.23
N SER A 94 23.31 -17.40 -0.93
CA SER A 94 22.22 -17.35 -1.90
C SER A 94 20.87 -17.04 -1.27
N LEU A 95 20.59 -17.56 -0.07
CA LEU A 95 19.36 -17.28 0.65
C LEU A 95 19.30 -15.80 1.04
N LEU A 96 20.33 -15.26 1.69
CA LEU A 96 20.34 -13.87 2.14
C LEU A 96 20.35 -12.86 0.98
N PHE A 97 21.14 -13.12 -0.07
CA PHE A 97 21.09 -12.31 -1.30
C PHE A 97 19.74 -12.42 -2.01
N GLY A 98 19.15 -13.62 -2.05
CA GLY A 98 17.82 -13.85 -2.60
C GLY A 98 16.72 -13.06 -1.87
N LEU A 99 16.79 -12.99 -0.53
CA LEU A 99 15.90 -12.16 0.28
C LEU A 99 16.05 -10.68 -0.04
N PHE A 100 17.28 -10.19 -0.17
CA PHE A 100 17.54 -8.83 -0.60
C PHE A 100 16.88 -8.52 -1.95
N PHE A 101 17.04 -9.39 -2.95
CA PHE A 101 16.43 -9.18 -4.27
C PHE A 101 14.90 -9.21 -4.24
N LEU A 102 14.30 -10.08 -3.43
CA LEU A 102 12.85 -10.09 -3.19
C LEU A 102 12.38 -8.80 -2.52
N PHE A 103 13.10 -8.30 -1.51
CA PHE A 103 12.73 -7.08 -0.78
C PHE A 103 12.76 -5.87 -1.69
N GLN A 104 13.82 -5.77 -2.50
CA GLN A 104 13.96 -4.72 -3.48
C GLN A 104 12.85 -4.80 -4.54
N PHE A 105 12.52 -5.99 -5.04
CA PHE A 105 11.41 -6.20 -5.98
C PHE A 105 10.06 -5.77 -5.38
N PHE A 106 9.71 -6.27 -4.20
CA PHE A 106 8.41 -5.97 -3.58
C PHE A 106 8.28 -4.49 -3.22
N ASN A 107 9.32 -3.87 -2.67
CA ASN A 107 9.30 -2.43 -2.36
C ASN A 107 9.11 -1.58 -3.63
N PHE A 108 9.80 -1.93 -4.72
CA PHE A 108 9.60 -1.27 -6.00
C PHE A 108 8.20 -1.50 -6.56
N PHE A 109 7.71 -2.73 -6.51
CA PHE A 109 6.37 -3.08 -6.97
C PHE A 109 5.31 -2.24 -6.26
N LEU A 110 5.36 -2.17 -4.93
CA LEU A 110 4.41 -1.39 -4.12
C LEU A 110 4.42 0.10 -4.46
N MET A 111 5.61 0.68 -4.61
CA MET A 111 5.76 2.11 -4.89
C MET A 111 5.36 2.49 -6.32
N ALA A 112 5.68 1.64 -7.30
CA ALA A 112 5.53 1.97 -8.71
C ALA A 112 4.11 1.70 -9.24
N MET A 113 3.43 0.66 -8.75
CA MET A 113 2.22 0.12 -9.38
C MET A 113 1.07 1.14 -9.54
N LEU A 114 0.86 2.01 -8.54
CA LEU A 114 -0.22 3.00 -8.57
C LEU A 114 -0.02 4.02 -9.70
N ASN A 115 1.19 4.57 -9.79
CA ASN A 115 1.56 5.58 -10.79
C ASN A 115 1.54 4.96 -12.19
N THR A 116 2.05 3.74 -12.35
CA THR A 116 2.07 3.03 -13.63
C THR A 116 0.66 2.67 -14.10
N MET A 117 -0.24 2.29 -13.19
CA MET A 117 -1.65 2.01 -13.51
C MET A 117 -2.36 3.26 -14.05
N LYS A 118 -2.15 4.44 -13.42
CA LYS A 118 -2.75 5.69 -13.89
C LYS A 118 -2.24 6.08 -15.27
N ILE A 119 -0.93 5.97 -15.51
CA ILE A 119 -0.33 6.24 -16.82
C ILE A 119 -0.92 5.31 -17.89
N LEU A 120 -1.05 4.02 -17.58
CA LEU A 120 -1.61 3.03 -18.51
C LEU A 120 -3.13 3.18 -18.74
N SER A 121 -3.84 4.01 -17.97
CA SER A 121 -5.27 4.34 -18.19
C SER A 121 -5.56 5.03 -19.52
N GLY A 122 -4.55 5.65 -20.14
CA GLY A 122 -4.67 6.26 -21.45
C GLY A 122 -5.41 7.61 -21.47
N LYS A 123 -6.13 7.99 -20.41
CA LYS A 123 -6.91 9.25 -20.34
C LYS A 123 -6.05 10.48 -20.66
N ILE A 124 -4.84 10.51 -20.11
CA ILE A 124 -3.93 11.66 -20.25
C ILE A 124 -3.32 11.73 -21.66
N PHE A 125 -3.33 10.63 -22.39
CA PHE A 125 -2.83 10.58 -23.76
C PHE A 125 -3.91 10.88 -24.81
N GLU A 126 -5.19 10.97 -24.43
CA GLU A 126 -6.30 11.29 -25.35
C GLU A 126 -6.10 12.64 -26.05
N TRP A 127 -5.55 13.64 -25.34
CA TRP A 127 -5.25 14.93 -25.95
C TRP A 127 -4.10 14.83 -26.97
N PHE A 128 -3.09 14.00 -26.72
CA PHE A 128 -1.99 13.76 -27.67
C PHE A 128 -2.42 13.00 -28.92
N GLU A 129 -3.53 12.26 -28.86
CA GLU A 129 -4.14 11.65 -30.04
C GLU A 129 -4.81 12.66 -30.96
N THR A 130 -5.13 13.87 -30.47
CA THR A 130 -5.62 14.98 -31.32
C THR A 130 -4.50 15.72 -32.06
N LEU A 131 -3.25 15.51 -31.64
CA LEU A 131 -2.05 16.07 -32.30
C LEU A 131 -1.57 15.13 -33.42
N PRO A 132 -0.87 15.65 -34.46
CA PRO A 132 -0.36 14.85 -35.58
C PRO A 132 0.89 14.04 -35.18
N ILE A 133 0.78 13.21 -34.15
CA ILE A 133 1.85 12.35 -33.63
C ILE A 133 1.58 10.92 -34.09
N SER A 134 2.57 10.26 -34.70
CA SER A 134 2.42 8.87 -35.11
C SER A 134 2.23 7.95 -33.90
N ARG A 135 1.42 6.88 -34.06
CA ARG A 135 1.15 5.92 -32.96
C ARG A 135 2.41 5.29 -32.37
N GLU A 136 3.45 5.11 -33.16
CA GLU A 136 4.75 4.62 -32.66
C GLU A 136 5.47 5.62 -31.77
N LYS A 137 5.41 6.91 -32.12
CA LYS A 137 5.93 7.99 -31.29
C LYS A 137 5.13 8.13 -29.99
N LEU A 138 3.81 7.96 -30.03
CA LEU A 138 2.96 7.94 -28.84
C LEU A 138 3.31 6.76 -27.90
N LYS A 139 3.57 5.57 -28.44
CA LYS A 139 4.05 4.42 -27.66
C LYS A 139 5.38 4.70 -26.95
N LYS A 140 6.36 5.27 -27.68
CA LYS A 140 7.64 5.67 -27.09
C LYS A 140 7.45 6.73 -26.01
N LEU A 141 6.52 7.66 -26.21
CA LEU A 141 6.19 8.69 -25.23
C LEU A 141 5.59 8.09 -23.94
N ILE A 142 4.72 7.09 -24.03
CA ILE A 142 4.19 6.39 -22.84
C ILE A 142 5.32 5.70 -22.06
N LEU A 143 6.20 4.96 -22.75
CA LEU A 143 7.34 4.32 -22.11
C LEU A 143 8.28 5.34 -21.44
N LEU A 144 8.59 6.43 -22.13
CA LEU A 144 9.41 7.52 -21.57
C LEU A 144 8.72 8.20 -20.38
N THR A 145 7.39 8.30 -20.38
CA THR A 145 6.61 8.86 -19.27
C THR A 145 6.67 7.92 -18.05
N LEU A 146 6.57 6.60 -18.26
CA LEU A 146 6.73 5.58 -17.19
C LEU A 146 8.15 5.59 -16.59
N ILE A 147 9.18 5.65 -17.44
CA ILE A 147 10.57 5.72 -16.96
C ILE A 147 10.80 7.02 -16.20
N ARG A 148 10.24 8.15 -16.66
CA ARG A 148 10.39 9.45 -16.02
C ARG A 148 9.64 9.56 -14.69
N SER A 149 8.48 8.91 -14.55
CA SER A 149 7.76 8.91 -13.29
C SER A 149 8.50 8.11 -12.21
N LEU A 150 9.29 7.10 -12.61
CA LEU A 150 10.04 6.20 -11.73
C LEU A 150 11.57 6.40 -11.75
N ASP A 151 12.07 7.45 -12.41
CA ASP A 151 13.48 7.64 -12.76
C ASP A 151 14.46 7.45 -11.58
N ILE A 152 14.27 8.18 -10.49
CA ILE A 152 15.12 8.16 -9.31
C ILE A 152 15.08 6.78 -8.66
N ASN A 153 13.90 6.17 -8.55
CA ASN A 153 13.78 4.83 -7.98
C ASN A 153 14.51 3.78 -8.84
N LEU A 154 14.36 3.84 -10.17
CA LEU A 154 15.05 2.95 -11.09
C LEU A 154 16.58 3.11 -11.02
N ILE A 155 17.07 4.35 -10.92
CA ILE A 155 18.49 4.64 -10.74
C ILE A 155 19.00 4.02 -9.44
N PHE A 156 18.31 4.24 -8.33
CA PHE A 156 18.72 3.68 -7.03
C PHE A 156 18.69 2.15 -7.02
N ILE A 157 17.65 1.53 -7.59
CA ILE A 157 17.57 0.06 -7.70
C ILE A 157 18.74 -0.50 -8.52
N THR A 158 19.16 0.21 -9.57
CA THR A 158 20.24 -0.24 -10.47
C THR A 158 21.64 -0.01 -9.90
N PHE A 159 21.85 1.09 -9.16
CA PHE A 159 23.19 1.53 -8.79
C PHE A 159 23.49 1.48 -7.29
N ALA A 160 22.50 1.57 -6.40
CA ALA A 160 22.77 1.61 -4.96
C ALA A 160 23.46 0.32 -4.48
N PHE A 161 22.97 -0.84 -4.92
CA PHE A 161 23.54 -2.13 -4.56
C PHE A 161 24.98 -2.33 -5.08
N PRO A 162 25.28 -2.16 -6.38
CA PRO A 162 26.64 -2.27 -6.87
C PRO A 162 27.61 -1.27 -6.24
N ILE A 163 27.20 -0.01 -6.06
CA ILE A 163 28.06 1.02 -5.44
C ILE A 163 28.40 0.66 -3.99
N MET A 164 27.41 0.22 -3.20
CA MET A 164 27.64 -0.19 -1.82
C MET A 164 28.56 -1.42 -1.73
N MET A 165 28.39 -2.39 -2.63
CA MET A 165 29.29 -3.54 -2.72
C MET A 165 30.71 -3.13 -3.14
N LEU A 166 30.87 -2.17 -4.05
CA LEU A 166 32.20 -1.66 -4.42
C LEU A 166 32.90 -0.99 -3.23
N ILE A 167 32.19 -0.13 -2.50
CA ILE A 167 32.74 0.55 -1.33
C ILE A 167 33.11 -0.46 -0.24
N GLY A 168 32.23 -1.43 0.02
CA GLY A 168 32.41 -2.38 1.11
C GLY A 168 33.41 -3.51 0.83
N THR A 169 33.45 -4.01 -0.41
CA THR A 169 34.34 -5.13 -0.79
C THR A 169 35.65 -4.68 -1.43
N GLN A 170 35.70 -3.46 -1.96
CA GLN A 170 36.81 -2.93 -2.76
C GLN A 170 37.21 -3.81 -3.96
N ASN A 171 36.33 -4.71 -4.40
CA ASN A 171 36.60 -5.69 -5.45
C ASN A 171 35.84 -5.36 -6.74
N LEU A 172 36.59 -5.06 -7.81
CA LEU A 172 36.04 -4.72 -9.13
C LEU A 172 35.26 -5.88 -9.77
N MET A 173 35.66 -7.14 -9.55
CA MET A 173 34.98 -8.30 -10.13
C MET A 173 33.58 -8.48 -9.53
N ILE A 174 33.47 -8.41 -8.21
CA ILE A 174 32.19 -8.47 -7.49
C ILE A 174 31.30 -7.30 -7.94
N PHE A 175 31.87 -6.11 -8.08
CA PHE A 175 31.16 -4.94 -8.60
C PHE A 175 30.56 -5.18 -9.98
N SER A 176 31.31 -5.72 -10.94
CA SER A 176 30.81 -6.01 -12.29
C SER A 176 29.65 -7.01 -12.29
N ILE A 177 29.73 -8.04 -11.47
CA ILE A 177 28.66 -9.04 -11.32
C ILE A 177 27.42 -8.41 -10.70
N CYS A 178 27.59 -7.60 -9.64
CA CYS A 178 26.51 -6.85 -9.01
C CYS A 178 25.79 -5.93 -10.00
N ILE A 179 26.53 -5.22 -10.87
CA ILE A 179 25.94 -4.40 -11.94
C ILE A 179 25.09 -5.28 -12.87
N GLY A 180 25.62 -6.40 -13.35
CA GLY A 180 24.91 -7.29 -14.27
C GLY A 180 23.61 -7.81 -13.67
N ILE A 181 23.66 -8.31 -12.43
CA ILE A 181 22.48 -8.77 -11.69
C ILE A 181 21.47 -7.63 -11.50
N SER A 182 21.94 -6.47 -11.06
CA SER A 182 21.08 -5.33 -10.72
C SER A 182 20.35 -4.78 -11.95
N ILE A 183 21.02 -4.68 -13.11
CA ILE A 183 20.38 -4.28 -14.37
C ILE A 183 19.26 -5.25 -14.76
N LEU A 184 19.53 -6.56 -14.73
CA LEU A 184 18.53 -7.58 -15.06
C LEU A 184 17.33 -7.52 -14.10
N GLN A 185 17.61 -7.39 -12.81
CA GLN A 185 16.58 -7.24 -11.78
C GLN A 185 15.73 -5.98 -11.99
N THR A 186 16.33 -4.84 -12.32
CA THR A 186 15.60 -3.60 -12.64
C THR A 186 14.68 -3.80 -13.85
N ILE A 187 15.20 -4.41 -14.92
CA ILE A 187 14.41 -4.69 -16.14
C ILE A 187 13.23 -5.59 -15.80
N MET A 188 13.47 -6.73 -15.14
CA MET A 188 12.42 -7.68 -14.77
C MET A 188 11.37 -7.03 -13.86
N SER A 189 11.81 -6.29 -12.83
CA SER A 189 10.92 -5.62 -11.88
C SER A 189 10.03 -4.59 -12.58
N PHE A 190 10.62 -3.75 -13.43
CA PHE A 190 9.88 -2.77 -14.24
C PHE A 190 8.86 -3.46 -15.16
N SER A 191 9.26 -4.52 -15.86
CA SER A 191 8.38 -5.24 -16.77
C SER A 191 7.20 -5.93 -16.07
N ILE A 192 7.42 -6.53 -14.91
CA ILE A 192 6.35 -7.13 -14.11
C ILE A 192 5.37 -6.05 -13.63
N VAL A 193 5.87 -4.91 -13.13
CA VAL A 193 5.01 -3.79 -12.71
C VAL A 193 4.12 -3.31 -13.86
N VAL A 194 4.67 -3.14 -15.06
CA VAL A 194 3.91 -2.72 -16.25
C VAL A 194 2.82 -3.74 -16.61
N LEU A 195 3.14 -5.04 -16.60
CA LEU A 195 2.17 -6.11 -16.92
C LEU A 195 1.01 -6.18 -15.93
N PHE A 196 1.31 -6.15 -14.63
CA PHE A 196 0.27 -6.12 -13.59
C PHE A 196 -0.58 -4.86 -13.68
N SER A 197 0.05 -3.70 -13.87
CA SER A 197 -0.64 -2.41 -13.97
C SER A 197 -1.56 -2.34 -15.20
N GLU A 198 -1.13 -2.86 -16.35
CA GLU A 198 -1.97 -2.97 -17.55
C GLU A 198 -3.21 -3.83 -17.28
N ARG A 199 -3.01 -5.01 -16.68
CA ARG A 199 -4.10 -5.95 -16.38
C ARG A 199 -5.11 -5.35 -15.41
N MET A 200 -4.64 -4.72 -14.34
CA MET A 200 -5.50 -4.03 -13.37
C MET A 200 -6.28 -2.89 -14.02
N ASN A 201 -5.60 -2.03 -14.78
CA ASN A 201 -6.23 -0.90 -15.47
C ASN A 201 -7.30 -1.35 -16.47
N ARG A 202 -7.08 -2.45 -17.21
CA ARG A 202 -8.08 -3.01 -18.13
C ARG A 202 -9.36 -3.40 -17.39
N VAL A 203 -9.25 -4.04 -16.24
CA VAL A 203 -10.43 -4.42 -15.43
C VAL A 203 -11.18 -3.20 -14.94
N LEU A 204 -10.48 -2.14 -14.55
CA LEU A 204 -11.11 -0.92 -14.05
C LEU A 204 -11.85 -0.17 -15.17
N ASN A 205 -11.25 -0.05 -16.36
CA ASN A 205 -11.79 0.75 -17.47
C ASN A 205 -12.77 0.02 -18.40
N VAL A 206 -12.62 -1.29 -18.67
CA VAL A 206 -13.50 -2.03 -19.63
C VAL A 206 -14.92 -2.22 -19.10
N ASN A 207 -15.15 -1.87 -17.84
CA ASN A 207 -16.30 -2.28 -17.06
C ASN A 207 -17.28 -1.12 -16.76
N GLU A 208 -17.21 -0.01 -17.50
CA GLU A 208 -18.02 1.21 -17.26
C GLU A 208 -19.53 0.94 -17.27
N ILE A 209 -19.99 -0.18 -17.86
CA ILE A 209 -21.40 -0.57 -17.89
C ILE A 209 -21.81 -1.24 -16.57
N GLY A 210 -22.78 -0.61 -15.90
CA GLY A 210 -23.14 -0.76 -14.49
C GLY A 210 -23.77 -2.08 -14.01
N ALA A 211 -23.35 -3.24 -14.53
CA ALA A 211 -23.85 -4.53 -14.04
C ALA A 211 -23.27 -4.89 -12.64
N LYS A 212 -24.08 -5.55 -11.80
CA LYS A 212 -23.70 -6.00 -10.43
C LYS A 212 -22.46 -6.91 -10.45
N ARG A 213 -22.39 -7.82 -11.43
CA ARG A 213 -21.27 -8.76 -11.64
C ARG A 213 -19.95 -8.03 -11.91
N THR A 214 -20.02 -6.98 -12.72
CA THR A 214 -18.90 -6.12 -13.08
C THR A 214 -18.29 -5.39 -11.87
N ARG A 215 -19.14 -4.96 -10.93
CA ARG A 215 -18.70 -4.35 -9.67
C ARG A 215 -17.93 -5.34 -8.78
N ILE A 216 -18.38 -6.59 -8.71
CA ILE A 216 -17.72 -7.64 -7.94
C ILE A 216 -16.34 -7.95 -8.53
N PHE A 217 -16.22 -8.10 -9.86
CA PHE A 217 -14.92 -8.33 -10.50
C PHE A 217 -13.94 -7.16 -10.31
N ARG A 218 -14.44 -5.91 -10.28
CA ARG A 218 -13.59 -4.75 -9.93
C ARG A 218 -13.10 -4.83 -8.49
N LEU A 219 -13.99 -5.10 -7.54
CA LEU A 219 -13.63 -5.24 -6.13
C LEU A 219 -12.62 -6.37 -5.91
N ILE A 220 -12.77 -7.52 -6.56
CA ILE A 220 -11.82 -8.64 -6.46
C ILE A 220 -10.42 -8.22 -6.98
N ASN A 221 -10.35 -7.52 -8.10
CA ASN A 221 -9.06 -7.08 -8.64
C ASN A 221 -8.42 -5.95 -7.82
N LEU A 222 -9.22 -5.03 -7.28
CA LEU A 222 -8.74 -4.03 -6.32
C LEU A 222 -8.23 -4.71 -5.05
N ALA A 223 -8.99 -5.68 -4.51
CA ALA A 223 -8.57 -6.47 -3.35
C ALA A 223 -7.32 -7.31 -3.64
N SER A 224 -7.12 -7.81 -4.87
CA SER A 224 -5.90 -8.57 -5.21
C SER A 224 -4.63 -7.76 -5.07
N TYR A 225 -4.67 -6.44 -5.26
CA TYR A 225 -3.52 -5.58 -4.96
C TYR A 225 -3.17 -5.62 -3.48
N PHE A 226 -4.17 -5.47 -2.61
CA PHE A 226 -3.99 -5.53 -1.16
C PHE A 226 -3.55 -6.91 -0.69
N ILE A 227 -4.08 -7.98 -1.29
CA ILE A 227 -3.59 -9.33 -1.06
C ILE A 227 -2.12 -9.44 -1.43
N ILE A 228 -1.67 -8.87 -2.57
CA ILE A 228 -0.25 -8.84 -2.94
C ILE A 228 0.58 -8.04 -1.93
N VAL A 229 0.08 -6.90 -1.43
CA VAL A 229 0.78 -6.10 -0.41
C VAL A 229 0.92 -6.84 0.91
N ILE A 230 -0.18 -7.43 1.40
CA ILE A 230 -0.17 -8.20 2.66
C ILE A 230 0.70 -9.45 2.49
N ALA A 231 0.57 -10.14 1.35
CA ALA A 231 1.37 -11.32 1.03
C ALA A 231 2.86 -10.98 0.89
N SER A 232 3.23 -9.83 0.32
CA SER A 232 4.63 -9.43 0.22
C SER A 232 5.21 -9.17 1.60
N ILE A 233 4.51 -8.42 2.46
CA ILE A 233 4.95 -8.17 3.84
C ILE A 233 5.06 -9.48 4.63
N PHE A 234 4.07 -10.37 4.49
CA PHE A 234 4.08 -11.69 5.11
C PHE A 234 5.26 -12.53 4.63
N LEU A 235 5.49 -12.61 3.31
CA LEU A 235 6.61 -13.36 2.74
C LEU A 235 7.95 -12.82 3.22
N ILE A 236 8.12 -11.49 3.27
CA ILE A 236 9.35 -10.84 3.74
C ILE A 236 9.67 -11.30 5.16
N GLN A 237 8.70 -11.16 6.07
CA GLN A 237 8.92 -11.44 7.48
C GLN A 237 8.97 -12.94 7.78
N TRP A 238 8.14 -13.77 7.12
CA TRP A 238 8.24 -15.23 7.20
C TRP A 238 9.62 -15.71 6.75
N ALA A 239 10.16 -15.11 5.69
CA ALA A 239 11.45 -15.49 5.21
C ALA A 239 12.57 -15.11 6.19
N LEU A 240 12.50 -13.94 6.85
CA LEU A 240 13.44 -13.53 7.92
C LEU A 240 13.37 -14.44 9.15
N SER A 241 12.17 -14.79 9.62
CA SER A 241 12.02 -15.65 10.81
C SER A 241 12.42 -17.10 10.54
N SER A 242 12.31 -17.55 9.29
CA SER A 242 12.61 -18.93 8.89
C SER A 242 14.09 -19.18 8.55
N ILE A 243 14.94 -18.14 8.51
CA ILE A 243 16.37 -18.26 8.14
C ILE A 243 17.07 -19.36 8.96
N ARG A 244 16.92 -19.32 10.28
CA ARG A 244 17.55 -20.30 11.19
C ARG A 244 17.03 -21.73 10.94
N PHE A 245 15.74 -21.86 10.66
CA PHE A 245 15.13 -23.16 10.37
C PHE A 245 15.68 -23.75 9.07
N PHE A 246 15.80 -22.94 8.01
CA PHE A 246 16.42 -23.36 6.76
C PHE A 246 17.88 -23.78 6.95
N PHE A 247 18.65 -23.09 7.81
CA PHE A 247 20.02 -23.52 8.14
C PHE A 247 20.08 -24.88 8.83
N ILE A 248 19.23 -25.10 9.82
CA ILE A 248 19.20 -26.39 10.53
C ILE A 248 18.77 -27.52 9.59
N LEU A 249 17.77 -27.27 8.73
CA LEU A 249 17.35 -28.25 7.73
C LEU A 249 18.46 -28.58 6.74
N PHE A 250 19.19 -27.56 6.26
CA PHE A 250 20.29 -27.77 5.32
C PHE A 250 21.43 -28.58 5.95
N LEU A 251 21.83 -28.24 7.18
CA LEU A 251 22.83 -28.97 7.95
C LEU A 251 22.47 -30.44 8.19
N ARG A 252 21.18 -30.75 8.37
CA ARG A 252 20.67 -32.11 8.59
C ARG A 252 20.42 -32.88 7.30
N SER A 253 20.56 -32.26 6.14
CA SER A 253 20.25 -32.90 4.86
C SER A 253 21.33 -33.94 4.49
N ALA A 254 20.89 -35.11 4.03
CA ALA A 254 21.80 -36.16 3.58
C ALA A 254 22.47 -35.85 2.22
N ALA A 255 21.91 -34.91 1.45
CA ALA A 255 22.39 -34.56 0.11
C ALA A 255 22.37 -33.02 -0.12
N PRO A 256 23.24 -32.25 0.57
CA PRO A 256 23.26 -30.78 0.49
C PRO A 256 23.61 -30.26 -0.91
N THR A 257 24.45 -30.98 -1.66
CA THR A 257 24.82 -30.65 -3.04
C THR A 257 23.62 -30.70 -3.99
N LEU A 258 22.73 -31.69 -3.83
CA LEU A 258 21.52 -31.82 -4.63
C LEU A 258 20.56 -30.65 -4.38
N ILE A 259 20.41 -30.24 -3.11
CA ILE A 259 19.58 -29.08 -2.74
C ILE A 259 20.12 -27.81 -3.41
N ILE A 260 21.43 -27.57 -3.36
CA ILE A 260 22.06 -26.44 -4.04
C ILE A 260 21.79 -26.49 -5.54
N MET A 261 21.93 -27.67 -6.16
CA MET A 261 21.69 -27.81 -7.59
C MET A 261 20.25 -27.47 -7.99
N ILE A 262 19.26 -27.90 -7.21
CA ILE A 262 17.85 -27.56 -7.48
C ILE A 262 17.64 -26.06 -7.29
N LEU A 263 18.08 -25.50 -6.17
CA LEU A 263 17.84 -24.09 -5.85
C LEU A 263 18.59 -23.13 -6.79
N SER A 264 19.79 -23.48 -7.25
CA SER A 264 20.55 -22.66 -8.19
C SER A 264 19.91 -22.57 -9.57
N MET A 265 19.08 -23.55 -9.96
CA MET A 265 18.31 -23.52 -11.20
C MET A 265 17.09 -22.58 -11.14
N ILE A 266 16.64 -22.19 -9.94
CA ILE A 266 15.49 -21.28 -9.79
C ILE A 266 15.91 -19.87 -10.26
N PRO A 267 15.37 -19.34 -11.37
CA PRO A 267 15.91 -18.14 -12.03
C PRO A 267 15.87 -16.88 -11.16
N PHE A 268 14.82 -16.73 -10.35
CA PHE A 268 14.69 -15.62 -9.41
C PHE A 268 13.96 -16.09 -8.15
N PRO A 269 14.43 -15.72 -6.94
CA PRO A 269 15.56 -14.84 -6.63
C PRO A 269 16.90 -15.57 -6.42
N PHE A 270 16.93 -16.91 -6.51
CA PHE A 270 18.06 -17.71 -6.04
C PHE A 270 19.27 -17.73 -6.97
N ALA A 271 19.08 -17.93 -8.29
CA ALA A 271 20.19 -17.95 -9.25
C ALA A 271 21.14 -16.72 -9.15
N PRO A 272 20.65 -15.46 -9.10
CA PRO A 272 21.55 -14.32 -8.91
C PRO A 272 22.23 -14.31 -7.53
N GLY A 273 21.58 -14.83 -6.49
CA GLY A 273 22.17 -14.98 -5.15
C GLY A 273 23.30 -16.01 -5.13
N TYR A 274 23.11 -17.16 -5.77
CA TYR A 274 24.14 -18.19 -5.92
C TYR A 274 25.31 -17.72 -6.78
N LEU A 275 25.05 -16.98 -7.86
CA LEU A 275 26.10 -16.37 -8.69
C LEU A 275 26.95 -15.43 -7.83
N LEU A 276 26.33 -14.52 -7.10
CA LEU A 276 27.08 -13.59 -6.26
C LEU A 276 27.88 -14.31 -5.17
N SER A 277 27.27 -15.31 -4.51
CA SER A 277 27.94 -16.09 -3.47
C SER A 277 29.13 -16.90 -3.99
N SER A 278 29.07 -17.44 -5.22
CA SER A 278 30.16 -18.23 -5.78
C SER A 278 31.38 -17.39 -6.14
N PHE A 279 31.17 -16.13 -6.56
CA PHE A 279 32.26 -15.20 -6.88
C PHE A 279 32.94 -14.56 -5.67
N ILE A 280 32.41 -14.74 -4.46
CA ILE A 280 33.14 -14.38 -3.22
C ILE A 280 34.29 -15.38 -2.99
N THR A 281 34.11 -16.66 -3.33
CA THR A 281 35.14 -17.71 -3.20
C THR A 281 35.23 -18.60 -4.43
N PRO A 282 35.66 -18.06 -5.59
CA PRO A 282 35.60 -18.77 -6.86
C PRO A 282 36.42 -20.07 -6.86
N HIS A 283 37.53 -20.12 -6.13
CA HIS A 283 38.44 -21.28 -6.10
C HIS A 283 37.92 -22.49 -5.31
N ARG A 284 36.93 -22.31 -4.43
CA ARG A 284 36.41 -23.38 -3.57
C ARG A 284 35.14 -24.02 -4.12
N VAL A 285 34.55 -23.46 -5.18
CA VAL A 285 33.28 -23.94 -5.74
C VAL A 285 33.53 -25.10 -6.70
N PRO A 286 32.94 -26.30 -6.46
CA PRO A 286 33.03 -27.41 -7.40
C PRO A 286 32.47 -27.05 -8.79
N ILE A 287 33.13 -27.51 -9.84
CA ILE A 287 32.79 -27.17 -11.25
C ILE A 287 31.34 -27.51 -11.58
N HIS A 288 30.84 -28.67 -11.11
CA HIS A 288 29.46 -29.09 -11.36
C HIS A 288 28.42 -28.14 -10.75
N ILE A 289 28.69 -27.59 -9.57
CA ILE A 289 27.85 -26.55 -8.94
C ILE A 289 27.95 -25.25 -9.75
N GLY A 290 29.16 -24.86 -10.15
CA GLY A 290 29.40 -23.66 -10.95
C GLY A 290 28.62 -23.65 -12.28
N ILE A 291 28.68 -24.74 -13.05
CA ILE A 291 27.93 -24.90 -14.31
C ILE A 291 26.43 -24.69 -14.06
N ASN A 292 25.90 -25.29 -13.00
CA ASN A 292 24.48 -25.22 -12.71
C ASN A 292 24.01 -23.80 -12.32
N ILE A 293 24.84 -23.06 -11.60
CA ILE A 293 24.61 -21.64 -11.30
C ILE A 293 24.55 -20.81 -12.59
N PHE A 294 25.46 -21.05 -13.53
CA PHE A 294 25.43 -20.37 -14.84
C PHE A 294 24.19 -20.72 -15.66
N VAL A 295 23.74 -21.97 -15.64
CA VAL A 295 22.48 -22.39 -16.28
C VAL A 295 21.30 -21.64 -15.67
N GLY A 296 21.19 -21.61 -14.34
CA GLY A 296 20.13 -20.87 -13.64
C GLY A 296 20.14 -19.36 -13.95
N PHE A 297 21.32 -18.74 -14.00
CA PHE A 297 21.44 -17.33 -14.35
C PHE A 297 21.10 -17.06 -15.82
N THR A 298 21.41 -17.99 -16.72
CA THR A 298 21.01 -17.90 -18.14
C THR A 298 19.49 -17.97 -18.26
N LEU A 299 18.83 -18.86 -17.51
CA LEU A 299 17.36 -18.90 -17.42
C LEU A 299 16.79 -17.58 -16.89
N PHE A 300 17.46 -16.92 -15.95
CA PHE A 300 17.06 -15.60 -15.44
C PHE A 300 17.11 -14.51 -16.52
N ILE A 301 18.15 -14.50 -17.36
CA ILE A 301 18.25 -13.59 -18.51
C ILE A 301 17.10 -13.84 -19.49
N ILE A 302 16.84 -15.11 -19.83
CA ILE A 302 15.77 -15.50 -20.74
C ILE A 302 14.39 -15.07 -20.19
N LEU A 303 14.13 -15.33 -18.91
CA LEU A 303 12.90 -14.92 -18.24
C LEU A 303 12.72 -13.40 -18.24
N SER A 304 13.78 -12.65 -17.95
CA SER A 304 13.79 -11.18 -17.97
C SER A 304 13.49 -10.65 -19.38
N TYR A 305 14.03 -11.28 -20.42
CA TYR A 305 13.74 -10.93 -21.80
C TYR A 305 12.27 -11.20 -22.19
N PHE A 306 11.73 -12.37 -21.83
CA PHE A 306 10.33 -12.70 -22.12
C PHE A 306 9.35 -11.76 -21.42
N THR A 307 9.58 -11.46 -20.14
CA THR A 307 8.74 -10.51 -19.38
C THR A 307 8.82 -9.10 -19.97
N TYR A 308 10.00 -8.66 -20.39
CA TYR A 308 10.18 -7.40 -21.10
C TYR A 308 9.36 -7.33 -22.40
N GLN A 309 9.46 -8.35 -23.25
CA GLN A 309 8.70 -8.41 -24.50
C GLN A 309 7.18 -8.38 -24.26
N GLN A 310 6.70 -9.08 -23.23
CA GLN A 310 5.28 -9.04 -22.84
C GLN A 310 4.88 -7.64 -22.35
N SER A 311 5.71 -6.98 -21.55
CA SER A 311 5.42 -5.63 -21.03
C SER A 311 5.26 -4.60 -22.16
N LEU A 312 6.08 -4.69 -23.21
CA LEU A 312 5.95 -3.85 -24.40
C LEU A 312 4.65 -4.12 -25.17
N LYS A 313 4.21 -5.38 -25.26
CA LYS A 313 2.89 -5.73 -25.83
C LYS A 313 1.75 -5.13 -25.00
N GLY A 314 1.90 -5.08 -23.69
CA GLY A 314 0.92 -4.46 -22.80
C GLY A 314 0.75 -2.97 -23.03
N ILE A 315 1.86 -2.24 -23.11
CA ILE A 315 1.86 -0.80 -23.47
C ILE A 315 1.18 -0.59 -24.82
N LYS A 316 1.45 -1.44 -25.83
CA LYS A 316 0.81 -1.34 -27.17
C LYS A 316 -0.72 -1.43 -27.11
N LYS A 317 -1.29 -2.29 -26.26
CA LYS A 317 -2.74 -2.50 -26.19
C LYS A 317 -3.48 -1.27 -25.64
N THR A 318 -2.91 -0.58 -24.65
CA THR A 318 -3.54 0.60 -24.01
C THR A 318 -3.83 1.74 -24.99
N THR A 319 -2.99 1.93 -26.02
CA THR A 319 -3.17 2.95 -27.08
C THR A 319 -4.24 2.64 -28.13
N SER A 320 -4.88 1.46 -28.07
CA SER A 320 -5.78 0.99 -29.14
C SER A 320 -7.17 0.56 -28.69
N SER A 321 -7.37 0.30 -27.40
CA SER A 321 -8.56 -0.40 -26.90
C SER A 321 -9.78 0.49 -26.64
N LYS A 322 -9.61 1.79 -26.38
CA LYS A 322 -10.75 2.67 -26.04
C LYS A 322 -11.71 2.90 -27.22
N PHE A 323 -11.19 3.13 -28.43
CA PHE A 323 -12.06 3.46 -29.58
C PHE A 323 -12.90 2.31 -30.12
N LYS A 324 -12.47 1.04 -29.94
CA LYS A 324 -13.21 -0.12 -30.47
C LYS A 324 -14.40 -0.55 -29.60
N ILE A 325 -14.33 -0.35 -28.28
CA ILE A 325 -15.36 -0.83 -27.33
C ILE A 325 -16.48 0.21 -27.18
N ILE A 326 -16.11 1.47 -27.00
CA ILE A 326 -17.05 2.59 -26.76
C ILE A 326 -18.03 2.75 -27.94
N LYS A 327 -17.55 2.64 -29.19
CA LYS A 327 -18.42 2.76 -30.38
C LYS A 327 -19.42 1.62 -30.53
N ARG A 328 -19.13 0.41 -30.03
CA ARG A 328 -20.00 -0.75 -30.24
C ARG A 328 -21.13 -0.81 -29.20
N GLU A 329 -20.83 -0.52 -27.94
CA GLU A 329 -21.82 -0.57 -26.85
C GLU A 329 -22.73 0.65 -26.77
N ILE A 330 -22.25 1.85 -27.09
CA ILE A 330 -23.11 3.06 -27.08
C ILE A 330 -24.16 2.97 -28.20
N VAL A 331 -23.77 2.49 -29.38
CA VAL A 331 -24.68 2.35 -30.54
C VAL A 331 -25.73 1.26 -30.29
N LEU A 332 -25.36 0.16 -29.60
CA LEU A 332 -26.31 -0.90 -29.22
C LEU A 332 -27.25 -0.45 -28.09
N ASN A 333 -26.74 0.23 -27.05
CA ASN A 333 -27.56 0.61 -25.89
C ASN A 333 -28.50 1.80 -26.14
N LEU A 334 -28.17 2.71 -27.08
CA LEU A 334 -29.07 3.80 -27.46
C LEU A 334 -30.30 3.30 -28.23
N ALA A 335 -30.20 2.17 -28.93
CA ALA A 335 -31.31 1.56 -29.65
C ALA A 335 -32.36 0.91 -28.72
N ASP A 336 -31.97 0.54 -27.48
CA ASP A 336 -32.77 -0.25 -26.54
C ASP A 336 -33.46 0.57 -25.42
N MET A 337 -33.30 1.89 -25.37
CA MET A 337 -33.96 2.74 -24.37
C MET A 337 -35.45 3.00 -24.70
N LYS A 338 -36.27 1.94 -24.72
CA LYS A 338 -37.75 2.02 -24.77
C LYS A 338 -38.44 1.56 -23.48
N THR A 339 -37.69 1.26 -22.42
CA THR A 339 -38.27 0.73 -21.17
C THR A 339 -38.61 1.85 -20.17
N PRO A 340 -39.76 1.77 -19.47
CA PRO A 340 -40.15 2.77 -18.48
C PRO A 340 -39.18 2.77 -17.30
N ILE A 341 -38.69 3.96 -16.94
CA ILE A 341 -37.78 4.18 -15.81
C ILE A 341 -38.52 3.84 -14.52
N LYS A 342 -38.24 2.67 -13.92
CA LYS A 342 -38.75 2.29 -12.59
C LYS A 342 -37.94 2.97 -11.50
N ILE A 343 -38.50 4.01 -10.89
CA ILE A 343 -37.91 4.68 -9.73
C ILE A 343 -38.15 3.80 -8.50
N LYS A 344 -37.06 3.37 -7.83
CA LYS A 344 -37.12 2.67 -6.54
C LYS A 344 -36.71 3.62 -5.43
N ILE A 345 -37.63 3.93 -4.52
CA ILE A 345 -37.36 4.75 -3.34
C ILE A 345 -36.55 3.91 -2.33
N LYS A 346 -35.48 4.49 -1.78
CA LYS A 346 -34.64 3.88 -0.73
C LYS A 346 -34.57 4.82 0.48
N THR A 347 -34.36 4.25 1.66
CA THR A 347 -34.09 5.07 2.85
C THR A 347 -32.77 5.86 2.67
N PRO A 348 -32.68 7.08 3.21
CA PRO A 348 -31.55 7.98 2.98
C PRO A 348 -30.21 7.38 3.46
N ILE A 349 -30.19 6.78 4.66
CA ILE A 349 -29.00 6.10 5.19
C ILE A 349 -28.50 5.00 4.23
N ARG A 350 -29.41 4.16 3.72
CA ARG A 350 -29.05 3.09 2.79
C ARG A 350 -28.61 3.63 1.44
N ALA A 351 -29.16 4.76 1.00
CA ALA A 351 -28.75 5.45 -0.21
C ALA A 351 -27.32 6.01 -0.08
N TYR A 352 -26.98 6.66 1.04
CA TYR A 352 -25.61 7.13 1.31
C TYR A 352 -24.60 5.98 1.39
N ILE A 353 -24.89 4.92 2.14
CA ILE A 353 -24.01 3.73 2.20
C ILE A 353 -23.80 3.14 0.80
N HIS A 354 -24.88 3.01 0.02
CA HIS A 354 -24.77 2.47 -1.33
C HIS A 354 -23.97 3.37 -2.26
N LYS A 355 -24.13 4.69 -2.15
CA LYS A 355 -23.38 5.69 -2.89
C LYS A 355 -21.89 5.57 -2.57
N ASP A 356 -21.52 5.61 -1.29
CA ASP A 356 -20.13 5.61 -0.87
C ASP A 356 -19.45 4.29 -1.28
N LEU A 357 -20.11 3.14 -1.11
CA LEU A 357 -19.60 1.85 -1.59
C LEU A 357 -19.42 1.81 -3.12
N ILE A 358 -20.29 2.49 -3.89
CA ILE A 358 -20.10 2.60 -5.34
C ILE A 358 -18.86 3.42 -5.67
N ILE A 359 -18.67 4.57 -5.02
CA ILE A 359 -17.52 5.45 -5.24
C ILE A 359 -16.22 4.71 -4.88
N ILE A 360 -16.19 4.09 -3.69
CA ILE A 360 -15.09 3.25 -3.21
C ILE A 360 -14.76 2.14 -4.22
N SER A 361 -15.77 1.48 -4.82
CA SER A 361 -15.54 0.40 -5.79
C SER A 361 -15.02 0.85 -7.16
N ARG A 362 -15.07 2.16 -7.45
CA ARG A 362 -14.71 2.73 -8.76
C ARG A 362 -13.33 3.37 -8.76
N ASN A 363 -12.91 3.93 -7.64
CA ASN A 363 -11.65 4.65 -7.53
C ASN A 363 -10.69 3.88 -6.62
N LEU A 364 -9.53 3.50 -7.15
CA LEU A 364 -8.52 2.76 -6.39
C LEU A 364 -8.04 3.55 -5.16
N LYS A 365 -8.01 4.89 -5.21
CA LYS A 365 -7.64 5.74 -4.09
C LYS A 365 -8.67 5.72 -2.95
N ASP A 366 -9.95 5.74 -3.30
CA ASP A 366 -11.04 5.67 -2.31
C ASP A 366 -11.18 4.24 -1.77
N PHE A 367 -10.85 3.25 -2.60
CA PHE A 367 -10.69 1.88 -2.14
C PHE A 367 -9.49 1.73 -1.19
N SER A 368 -8.36 2.38 -1.49
CA SER A 368 -7.16 2.28 -0.65
C SER A 368 -7.33 2.97 0.68
N SER A 369 -8.12 4.04 0.77
CA SER A 369 -8.43 4.68 2.06
C SER A 369 -9.23 3.77 3.00
N VAL A 370 -10.01 2.83 2.45
CA VAL A 370 -10.75 1.82 3.21
C VAL A 370 -9.91 0.58 3.51
N ALA A 371 -9.09 0.14 2.55
CA ALA A 371 -8.32 -1.09 2.66
C ALA A 371 -7.00 -0.92 3.43
N MET A 372 -6.35 0.25 3.39
CA MET A 372 -5.09 0.49 4.10
C MET A 372 -5.19 0.31 5.63
N PRO A 373 -6.25 0.80 6.32
CA PRO A 373 -6.47 0.48 7.73
C PRO A 373 -6.32 -1.02 8.03
N ILE A 374 -6.94 -1.86 7.21
CA ILE A 374 -6.87 -3.33 7.34
C ILE A 374 -5.41 -3.81 7.19
N VAL A 375 -4.69 -3.36 6.15
CA VAL A 375 -3.27 -3.72 5.95
C VAL A 375 -2.41 -3.31 7.15
N PHE A 376 -2.60 -2.10 7.67
CA PHE A 376 -1.87 -1.63 8.84
C PHE A 376 -2.18 -2.46 10.09
N GLY A 377 -3.43 -2.91 10.26
CA GLY A 377 -3.80 -3.89 11.28
C GLY A 377 -3.00 -5.19 11.15
N PHE A 378 -2.86 -5.72 9.93
CA PHE A 378 -2.01 -6.88 9.66
C PHE A 378 -0.54 -6.62 9.98
N ILE A 379 0.04 -5.51 9.53
CA ILE A 379 1.44 -5.14 9.80
C ILE A 379 1.71 -5.12 11.30
N PHE A 380 0.84 -4.46 12.06
CA PHE A 380 1.01 -4.30 13.51
C PHE A 380 0.94 -5.61 14.27
N ILE A 381 -0.06 -6.43 13.99
CA ILE A 381 -0.13 -7.75 14.60
C ILE A 381 1.12 -8.55 14.19
N PHE A 382 1.58 -8.48 12.95
CA PHE A 382 2.77 -9.20 12.52
C PHE A 382 4.08 -8.78 13.21
N THR A 383 4.24 -7.49 13.53
CA THR A 383 5.43 -6.96 14.22
C THR A 383 5.38 -7.14 15.73
N TYR A 384 4.20 -6.96 16.34
CA TYR A 384 4.02 -6.96 17.78
C TYR A 384 3.70 -8.36 18.36
N TYR A 385 2.83 -9.15 17.70
CA TYR A 385 2.38 -10.44 18.23
C TYR A 385 3.46 -11.55 18.16
N ASN A 386 4.41 -11.49 17.21
CA ASN A 386 5.46 -12.51 17.07
C ASN A 386 6.48 -12.54 18.23
N ILE A 387 6.58 -11.45 19.01
CA ILE A 387 7.60 -11.32 20.06
C ILE A 387 7.01 -11.63 21.45
N ASN A 388 5.74 -11.31 21.70
CA ASN A 388 5.22 -11.21 23.07
C ASN A 388 4.15 -12.25 23.47
N ILE A 389 3.74 -13.18 22.61
CA ILE A 389 2.54 -14.02 22.86
C ILE A 389 2.84 -15.47 23.21
N ILE A 390 4.12 -15.86 23.24
CA ILE A 390 4.52 -17.25 23.52
C ILE A 390 4.18 -17.68 24.97
N GLY A 391 3.65 -16.79 25.84
CA GLY A 391 3.25 -17.13 27.21
C GLY A 391 1.98 -16.45 27.74
N VAL A 392 1.14 -15.84 26.91
CA VAL A 392 -0.01 -15.05 27.42
C VAL A 392 -1.11 -15.99 27.89
N THR A 393 -1.23 -16.18 29.20
CA THR A 393 -2.43 -16.78 29.78
C THR A 393 -3.48 -15.70 30.01
N MET A 394 -4.75 -16.08 29.87
CA MET A 394 -5.87 -15.20 30.18
C MET A 394 -5.74 -14.70 31.61
N PHE A 395 -6.09 -13.43 31.85
CA PHE A 395 -6.08 -12.82 33.19
C PHE A 395 -4.70 -12.58 33.82
N GLN A 396 -3.63 -12.49 33.03
CA GLN A 396 -2.33 -12.01 33.51
C GLN A 396 -2.05 -10.57 33.07
N ILE A 397 -1.03 -9.93 33.67
CA ILE A 397 -0.58 -8.57 33.33
C ILE A 397 -0.29 -8.45 31.83
N ASP A 398 0.27 -9.50 31.23
CA ASP A 398 0.59 -9.55 29.81
C ASP A 398 -0.66 -9.43 28.91
N PHE A 399 -1.82 -9.91 29.38
CA PHE A 399 -3.09 -9.76 28.68
C PHE A 399 -3.54 -8.28 28.64
N ILE A 400 -3.40 -7.56 29.76
CA ILE A 400 -3.72 -6.13 29.86
C ILE A 400 -2.78 -5.31 28.98
N PHE A 401 -1.48 -5.61 29.02
CA PHE A 401 -0.49 -4.94 28.20
C PHE A 401 -0.79 -5.09 26.71
N ASN A 402 -1.22 -6.28 26.27
CA ASN A 402 -1.63 -6.50 24.88
C ASN A 402 -2.87 -5.68 24.49
N ILE A 403 -3.90 -5.61 25.33
CA ILE A 403 -5.09 -4.77 25.08
C ILE A 403 -4.68 -3.31 24.91
N VAL A 404 -3.86 -2.80 25.83
CA VAL A 404 -3.39 -1.41 25.82
C VAL A 404 -2.64 -1.10 24.51
N VAL A 405 -1.72 -1.97 24.10
CA VAL A 405 -0.94 -1.76 22.86
C VAL A 405 -1.83 -1.84 21.61
N ILE A 406 -2.82 -2.74 21.58
CA ILE A 406 -3.83 -2.78 20.51
C ILE A 406 -4.59 -1.45 20.43
N ILE A 407 -5.06 -0.92 21.56
CA ILE A 407 -5.80 0.35 21.61
C ILE A 407 -4.91 1.50 21.10
N GLY A 408 -3.69 1.62 21.61
CA GLY A 408 -2.76 2.70 21.24
C GLY A 408 -2.44 2.74 19.75
N PHE A 409 -2.20 1.57 19.13
CA PHE A 409 -1.97 1.51 17.68
C PHE A 409 -3.23 1.82 16.87
N ASN A 410 -4.39 1.38 17.35
CA ASN A 410 -5.65 1.61 16.65
C ASN A 410 -6.08 3.07 16.62
N LEU A 411 -5.52 3.97 17.44
CA LEU A 411 -5.72 5.42 17.30
C LEU A 411 -5.27 5.91 15.91
N ILE A 412 -4.13 5.42 15.42
CA ILE A 412 -3.62 5.78 14.08
C ILE A 412 -4.57 5.23 13.00
N ILE A 413 -5.03 3.99 13.17
CA ILE A 413 -5.98 3.33 12.26
C ILE A 413 -7.31 4.11 12.20
N SER A 414 -7.84 4.50 13.36
CA SER A 414 -9.07 5.30 13.44
C SER A 414 -8.92 6.63 12.69
N ALA A 415 -7.76 7.29 12.78
CA ALA A 415 -7.47 8.50 12.00
C ALA A 415 -7.46 8.25 10.50
N MET A 416 -6.90 7.14 10.06
CA MET A 416 -6.92 6.75 8.65
C MET A 416 -8.36 6.50 8.17
N ILE A 417 -9.19 5.83 8.96
CA ILE A 417 -10.59 5.55 8.62
C ILE A 417 -11.43 6.84 8.57
N VAL A 418 -11.31 7.70 9.59
CA VAL A 418 -12.01 8.99 9.66
C VAL A 418 -11.61 9.88 8.48
N TYR A 419 -10.32 10.06 8.25
CA TYR A 419 -9.80 10.82 7.10
C TYR A 419 -10.25 10.22 5.77
N GLY A 420 -10.16 8.90 5.63
CA GLY A 420 -10.49 8.19 4.40
C GLY A 420 -11.95 8.40 4.00
N LEU A 421 -12.89 8.03 4.87
CA LEU A 421 -14.31 8.03 4.56
C LEU A 421 -14.96 9.43 4.53
N LEU A 422 -14.41 10.39 5.27
CA LEU A 422 -14.92 11.76 5.20
C LEU A 422 -14.62 12.40 3.84
N ASN A 423 -13.49 12.03 3.23
CA ASN A 423 -13.08 12.55 1.92
C ASN A 423 -13.69 11.80 0.70
N VAL A 424 -14.31 10.62 0.89
CA VAL A 424 -14.90 9.79 -0.20
C VAL A 424 -16.09 10.46 -0.93
N GLY A 425 -16.58 11.62 -0.48
CA GLY A 425 -17.71 12.35 -1.10
C GLY A 425 -17.33 13.54 -1.98
N GLU A 426 -16.05 13.89 -2.05
CA GLU A 426 -15.60 15.16 -2.67
C GLU A 426 -15.81 15.21 -4.20
N SER A 427 -15.83 14.07 -4.88
CA SER A 427 -16.19 13.98 -6.29
C SER A 427 -17.71 14.11 -6.47
N GLY A 428 -18.18 15.28 -6.93
CA GLY A 428 -19.60 15.56 -7.13
C GLY A 428 -20.25 16.38 -6.02
N ALA A 429 -19.45 17.04 -5.17
CA ALA A 429 -19.93 17.97 -4.15
C ALA A 429 -20.84 19.08 -4.72
N ALA A 430 -20.67 19.48 -5.98
CA ALA A 430 -21.58 20.41 -6.67
C ALA A 430 -23.00 19.85 -6.86
N ILE A 431 -23.13 18.53 -7.08
CA ILE A 431 -24.42 17.83 -7.20
C ILE A 431 -25.00 17.55 -5.82
N MET A 432 -24.16 17.27 -4.82
CA MET A 432 -24.63 17.10 -3.44
C MET A 432 -25.07 18.41 -2.80
N GLY A 433 -24.38 19.51 -3.07
CA GLY A 433 -24.74 20.84 -2.57
C GLY A 433 -26.03 21.40 -3.18
N SER A 434 -26.48 20.88 -4.32
CA SER A 434 -27.76 21.26 -4.93
C SER A 434 -28.94 20.37 -4.50
N LEU A 435 -28.67 19.26 -3.80
CA LEU A 435 -29.70 18.37 -3.28
C LEU A 435 -30.05 18.75 -1.83
N PRO A 436 -31.33 18.67 -1.41
CA PRO A 436 -31.71 18.83 -0.02
C PRO A 436 -31.23 17.61 0.79
N LEU A 437 -30.02 17.69 1.35
CA LEU A 437 -29.40 16.62 2.13
C LEU A 437 -29.56 16.89 3.63
N ILE A 438 -29.99 15.87 4.38
CA ILE A 438 -30.01 15.91 5.84
C ILE A 438 -28.63 15.47 6.37
N PRO A 439 -27.77 16.37 6.89
CA PRO A 439 -26.39 16.05 7.23
C PRO A 439 -26.28 15.02 8.37
N LYS A 440 -27.28 14.97 9.25
CA LYS A 440 -27.37 13.97 10.33
C LYS A 440 -27.45 12.54 9.80
N GLU A 441 -28.21 12.31 8.72
CA GLU A 441 -28.37 10.98 8.15
C GLU A 441 -27.12 10.54 7.38
N GLN A 442 -26.45 11.49 6.74
CA GLN A 442 -25.14 11.28 6.12
C GLN A 442 -24.08 10.92 7.17
N ALA A 443 -24.03 11.63 8.30
CA ALA A 443 -23.12 11.33 9.40
C ALA A 443 -23.36 9.92 9.99
N LYS A 444 -24.63 9.54 10.21
CA LYS A 444 -24.99 8.19 10.66
C LYS A 444 -24.55 7.12 9.66
N ALA A 445 -24.77 7.33 8.37
CA ALA A 445 -24.35 6.40 7.32
C ALA A 445 -22.83 6.19 7.32
N LYS A 446 -22.05 7.27 7.44
CA LYS A 446 -20.59 7.21 7.51
C LYS A 446 -20.11 6.51 8.78
N LEU A 447 -20.69 6.81 9.94
CA LEU A 447 -20.35 6.13 11.20
C LEU A 447 -20.59 4.62 11.14
N ILE A 448 -21.71 4.16 10.57
CA ILE A 448 -21.98 2.72 10.39
C ILE A 448 -20.86 2.07 9.57
N LEU A 449 -20.43 2.74 8.49
CA LEU A 449 -19.38 2.23 7.61
C LEU A 449 -18.00 2.26 8.29
N MET A 450 -17.70 3.32 9.06
CA MET A 450 -16.48 3.42 9.88
C MET A 450 -16.41 2.29 10.92
N CYS A 451 -17.51 2.02 11.64
CA CYS A 451 -17.58 0.91 12.59
C CYS A 451 -17.26 -0.43 11.93
N LEU A 452 -17.89 -0.70 10.77
CA LEU A 452 -17.66 -1.96 10.05
C LEU A 452 -16.21 -2.12 9.60
N ILE A 453 -15.56 -1.05 9.11
CA ILE A 453 -14.15 -1.13 8.70
C ILE A 453 -13.25 -1.32 9.93
N GLN A 454 -13.48 -0.58 11.02
CA GLN A 454 -12.67 -0.67 12.23
C GLN A 454 -12.78 -2.05 12.87
N THR A 455 -13.98 -2.64 12.94
CA THR A 455 -14.17 -3.99 13.50
C THR A 455 -13.46 -5.05 12.66
N ILE A 456 -13.57 -4.97 11.32
CA ILE A 456 -12.82 -5.84 10.41
C ILE A 456 -11.31 -5.66 10.63
N THR A 457 -10.84 -4.43 10.74
CA THR A 457 -9.41 -4.12 10.90
C THR A 457 -8.82 -4.68 12.20
N VAL A 458 -9.57 -4.64 13.29
CA VAL A 458 -9.11 -5.15 14.60
C VAL A 458 -9.17 -6.69 14.64
N LEU A 459 -10.23 -7.29 14.09
CA LEU A 459 -10.46 -8.74 14.22
C LEU A 459 -9.71 -9.56 13.16
N THR A 460 -9.65 -9.10 11.91
CA THR A 460 -9.10 -9.92 10.81
C THR A 460 -7.65 -10.37 11.00
N PRO A 461 -6.72 -9.60 11.60
CA PRO A 461 -5.37 -10.08 11.70
C PRO A 461 -5.19 -11.21 12.73
N SER A 462 -6.14 -11.41 13.65
CA SER A 462 -6.14 -12.61 14.52
C SER A 462 -6.25 -13.92 13.72
N LEU A 463 -6.82 -13.88 12.50
CA LEU A 463 -6.92 -15.04 11.61
C LEU A 463 -5.55 -15.60 11.20
N MET A 464 -4.48 -14.82 11.30
CA MET A 464 -3.12 -15.31 11.02
C MET A 464 -2.68 -16.42 11.98
N TYR A 465 -3.24 -16.44 13.20
CA TYR A 465 -2.87 -17.38 14.23
C TYR A 465 -3.71 -18.65 14.23
N ILE A 466 -4.61 -18.85 13.25
CA ILE A 466 -5.59 -19.95 13.22
C ILE A 466 -4.96 -21.34 13.35
N SER A 467 -3.72 -21.51 12.88
CA SER A 467 -2.96 -22.77 12.97
C SER A 467 -2.15 -22.94 14.25
N THR A 468 -2.18 -21.96 15.16
CA THR A 468 -1.39 -21.92 16.39
C THR A 468 -2.28 -21.99 17.62
N ASN A 469 -1.75 -22.54 18.72
CA ASN A 469 -2.47 -22.58 20.01
C ASN A 469 -2.83 -21.20 20.57
N ASN A 470 -2.21 -20.14 20.04
CA ASN A 470 -2.42 -18.75 20.47
C ASN A 470 -3.62 -18.07 19.79
N PHE A 471 -4.31 -18.75 18.87
CA PHE A 471 -5.46 -18.18 18.16
C PHE A 471 -6.55 -17.66 19.12
N ILE A 472 -6.93 -18.47 20.10
CA ILE A 472 -8.00 -18.14 21.05
C ILE A 472 -7.61 -16.91 21.88
N ASN A 473 -6.37 -16.84 22.34
CA ASN A 473 -5.89 -15.70 23.12
C ASN A 473 -5.80 -14.43 22.25
N SER A 474 -5.41 -14.57 20.98
CA SER A 474 -5.37 -13.45 20.03
C SER A 474 -6.75 -12.89 19.69
N ILE A 475 -7.72 -13.75 19.39
CA ILE A 475 -9.06 -13.28 19.04
C ILE A 475 -9.81 -12.70 20.25
N THR A 476 -9.60 -13.26 21.44
CA THR A 476 -10.21 -12.77 22.68
C THR A 476 -9.63 -11.42 23.10
N THR A 477 -8.30 -11.23 23.06
CA THR A 477 -7.68 -9.91 23.28
C THR A 477 -8.21 -8.85 22.30
N ALA A 478 -8.31 -9.19 21.02
CA ALA A 478 -8.86 -8.29 20.00
C ALA A 478 -10.34 -7.94 20.26
N PHE A 479 -11.14 -8.90 20.70
CA PHE A 479 -12.56 -8.69 21.02
C PHE A 479 -12.74 -7.76 22.24
N TRP A 480 -11.93 -7.93 23.29
CA TRP A 480 -11.94 -7.06 24.46
C TRP A 480 -11.46 -5.63 24.17
N ALA A 481 -10.49 -5.46 23.26
CA ALA A 481 -10.01 -4.14 22.86
C ALA A 481 -11.01 -3.37 21.97
N LEU A 482 -11.86 -4.08 21.21
CA LEU A 482 -12.78 -3.52 20.22
C LEU A 482 -13.71 -2.40 20.75
N PRO A 483 -14.40 -2.51 21.91
CA PRO A 483 -15.26 -1.43 22.40
C PRO A 483 -14.48 -0.14 22.70
N PHE A 484 -13.25 -0.24 23.22
CA PHE A 484 -12.38 0.93 23.43
C PHE A 484 -11.97 1.57 22.12
N VAL A 485 -11.56 0.74 21.15
CA VAL A 485 -11.19 1.22 19.82
C VAL A 485 -12.35 1.94 19.13
N LEU A 486 -13.58 1.43 19.26
CA LEU A 486 -14.77 2.11 18.74
C LEU A 486 -15.07 3.43 19.46
N LEU A 487 -14.85 3.51 20.77
CA LEU A 487 -15.00 4.75 21.52
C LEU A 487 -14.04 5.83 20.99
N PHE A 488 -12.76 5.51 20.80
CA PHE A 488 -11.79 6.46 20.26
C PHE A 488 -12.13 6.88 18.83
N LEU A 489 -12.55 5.95 17.98
CA LEU A 489 -13.05 6.26 16.63
C LEU A 489 -14.19 7.29 16.65
N PHE A 490 -15.12 7.15 17.59
CA PHE A 490 -16.26 8.06 17.75
C PHE A 490 -15.84 9.45 18.23
N ILE A 491 -14.98 9.54 19.24
CA ILE A 491 -14.43 10.81 19.72
C ILE A 491 -13.69 11.53 18.58
N MET A 492 -12.87 10.80 17.83
CA MET A 492 -12.14 11.33 16.68
C MET A 492 -13.07 11.92 15.63
N PHE A 493 -14.12 11.17 15.28
CA PHE A 493 -15.11 11.59 14.29
C PHE A 493 -15.81 12.89 14.70
N GLU A 494 -16.20 13.02 15.97
CA GLU A 494 -16.84 14.24 16.48
C GLU A 494 -15.90 15.44 16.47
N MET A 495 -14.66 15.26 16.95
CA MET A 495 -13.65 16.32 16.91
C MET A 495 -13.35 16.77 15.49
N TRP A 496 -13.30 15.84 14.53
CA TRP A 496 -13.13 16.18 13.13
C TRP A 496 -14.29 17.05 12.63
N ILE A 497 -15.54 16.65 12.87
CA ILE A 497 -16.71 17.43 12.42
C ILE A 497 -16.69 18.82 13.07
N TYR A 498 -16.36 18.91 14.34
CA TYR A 498 -16.30 20.18 15.05
C TYR A 498 -15.25 21.13 14.47
N LEU A 499 -14.06 20.62 14.12
CA LEU A 499 -12.93 21.42 13.62
C LEU A 499 -12.98 21.71 12.12
N PHE A 500 -13.49 20.78 11.31
CA PHE A 500 -13.47 20.87 9.84
C PHE A 500 -14.84 21.14 9.20
N GLY A 501 -15.92 20.64 9.82
CA GLY A 501 -17.28 20.64 9.28
C GLY A 501 -18.16 21.82 9.68
N LYS A 502 -17.65 22.75 10.52
CA LYS A 502 -18.42 23.91 11.00
C LYS A 502 -18.67 24.93 9.87
N ALA A 503 -19.90 24.96 9.34
CA ALA A 503 -20.43 26.07 8.55
C ALA A 503 -21.17 27.07 9.46
N LYS A 504 -21.50 28.27 8.96
CA LYS A 504 -22.06 29.39 9.77
C LYS A 504 -23.18 28.98 10.74
N HIS A 505 -24.10 28.10 10.30
CA HIS A 505 -25.26 27.68 11.11
C HIS A 505 -25.47 26.16 11.17
N GLN A 506 -24.60 25.35 10.55
CA GLN A 506 -24.79 23.90 10.44
C GLN A 506 -23.44 23.19 10.43
N PHE A 507 -23.42 21.95 10.95
CA PHE A 507 -22.26 21.06 10.81
C PHE A 507 -22.47 20.13 9.63
N LEU A 508 -21.53 20.14 8.69
CA LEU A 508 -21.50 19.30 7.52
C LEU A 508 -20.44 18.21 7.70
N THR A 509 -20.66 17.05 7.07
CA THR A 509 -19.66 15.96 7.04
C THR A 509 -18.54 16.20 6.03
N GLU A 510 -18.54 17.34 5.36
CA GLU A 510 -17.56 17.74 4.35
C GLU A 510 -16.60 18.80 4.92
N GLU A 511 -15.39 18.89 4.37
CA GLU A 511 -14.38 19.86 4.82
C GLU A 511 -14.77 21.27 4.32
N VAL A 512 -15.35 22.09 5.22
CA VAL A 512 -15.75 23.48 4.93
C VAL A 512 -14.60 24.45 5.19
N LEU A 513 -13.77 24.18 6.20
CA LEU A 513 -12.69 25.07 6.66
C LEU A 513 -11.31 24.42 6.48
N PRO A 514 -10.67 24.52 5.29
CA PRO A 514 -9.38 23.88 4.99
C PRO A 514 -8.16 24.58 5.64
N GLY A 515 -8.35 25.72 6.31
CA GLY A 515 -7.26 26.45 6.97
C GLY A 515 -6.60 25.66 8.11
N LYS A 516 -5.26 25.71 8.19
CA LYS A 516 -4.43 25.06 9.22
C LYS A 516 -4.69 23.55 9.40
N ARG A 517 -4.93 22.82 8.30
CA ARG A 517 -5.24 21.38 8.29
C ARG A 517 -4.33 20.52 9.18
N ILE A 518 -3.01 20.69 9.07
CA ILE A 518 -2.02 19.94 9.87
C ILE A 518 -2.19 20.20 11.37
N GLY A 519 -2.36 21.46 11.77
CA GLY A 519 -2.52 21.83 13.18
C GLY A 519 -3.80 21.28 13.80
N LYS A 520 -4.91 21.25 13.04
CA LYS A 520 -6.17 20.63 13.49
C LYS A 520 -6.03 19.11 13.69
N TRP A 521 -5.36 18.42 12.78
CA TRP A 521 -5.06 16.99 12.94
C TRP A 521 -4.12 16.71 14.13
N LEU A 522 -3.09 17.54 14.34
CA LEU A 522 -2.23 17.44 15.52
C LEU A 522 -3.03 17.60 16.82
N LEU A 523 -3.98 18.53 16.86
CA LEU A 523 -4.86 18.72 18.03
C LEU A 523 -5.72 17.48 18.30
N ILE A 524 -6.35 16.92 17.26
CA ILE A 524 -7.14 15.67 17.35
C ILE A 524 -6.28 14.56 17.98
N PHE A 525 -5.08 14.33 17.43
CA PHE A 525 -4.17 13.32 17.96
C PHE A 525 -3.74 13.60 19.39
N LEU A 526 -3.38 14.84 19.73
CA LEU A 526 -2.97 15.20 21.10
C LEU A 526 -4.08 14.91 22.11
N VAL A 527 -5.33 15.25 21.80
CA VAL A 527 -6.47 15.00 22.69
C VAL A 527 -6.70 13.50 22.87
N GLU A 528 -6.68 12.73 21.80
CA GLU A 528 -6.89 11.28 21.89
C GLU A 528 -5.77 10.55 22.60
N TYR A 529 -4.51 10.85 22.28
CA TYR A 529 -3.38 10.26 22.99
C TYR A 529 -3.38 10.67 24.45
N PHE A 530 -3.78 11.90 24.78
CA PHE A 530 -3.93 12.33 26.18
C PHE A 530 -4.99 11.52 26.91
N ILE A 531 -6.19 11.34 26.32
CA ILE A 531 -7.25 10.49 26.88
C ILE A 531 -6.75 9.05 27.02
N TYR A 532 -6.09 8.51 26.00
CA TYR A 532 -5.49 7.17 26.03
C TYR A 532 -4.49 7.00 27.18
N PHE A 533 -3.51 7.91 27.32
CA PHE A 533 -2.52 7.83 28.40
C PHE A 533 -3.15 7.99 29.78
N LEU A 534 -4.16 8.85 29.92
CA LEU A 534 -4.93 8.94 31.16
C LEU A 534 -5.62 7.60 31.47
N THR A 535 -6.34 7.02 30.53
CA THR A 535 -7.02 5.72 30.72
C THR A 535 -6.06 4.62 31.08
N LEU A 536 -4.91 4.56 30.39
CA LEU A 536 -3.82 3.63 30.65
C LEU A 536 -3.29 3.79 32.08
N SER A 537 -2.95 5.01 32.48
CA SER A 537 -2.41 5.28 33.81
C SER A 537 -3.41 4.91 34.92
N SER A 538 -4.70 5.23 34.74
CA SER A 538 -5.75 4.85 35.68
C SER A 538 -5.96 3.34 35.72
N ALA A 539 -5.92 2.65 34.57
CA ALA A 539 -6.07 1.20 34.49
C ALA A 539 -4.95 0.48 35.25
N PHE A 540 -3.69 0.91 35.08
CA PHE A 540 -2.58 0.33 35.85
C PHE A 540 -2.72 0.59 37.36
N LEU A 541 -3.04 1.81 37.78
CA LEU A 541 -3.21 2.13 39.21
C LEU A 541 -4.34 1.31 39.86
N ILE A 542 -5.46 1.14 39.15
CA ILE A 542 -6.60 0.36 39.63
C ILE A 542 -6.27 -1.13 39.65
N TYR A 543 -5.55 -1.63 38.65
CA TYR A 543 -5.08 -3.01 38.63
C TYR A 543 -4.17 -3.33 39.83
N PHE A 544 -3.19 -2.47 40.12
CA PHE A 544 -2.29 -2.68 41.26
C PHE A 544 -2.97 -2.57 42.63
N SER A 545 -4.06 -1.79 42.74
CA SER A 545 -4.76 -1.57 44.01
C SER A 545 -5.93 -2.53 44.26
N GLY A 546 -6.68 -2.93 43.23
CA GLY A 546 -7.91 -3.72 43.35
C GLY A 546 -7.90 -5.03 42.56
N GLY A 547 -6.83 -5.33 41.83
CA GLY A 547 -6.74 -6.52 40.98
C GLY A 547 -7.66 -6.46 39.75
N LEU A 548 -7.83 -7.62 39.09
CA LEU A 548 -8.53 -7.73 37.81
C LEU A 548 -10.03 -7.40 37.88
N LEU A 549 -10.71 -7.84 38.93
CA LEU A 549 -12.16 -7.64 39.05
C LEU A 549 -12.51 -6.15 39.11
N VAL A 550 -11.75 -5.37 39.88
CA VAL A 550 -11.94 -3.92 40.00
C VAL A 550 -11.56 -3.22 38.70
N LEU A 551 -10.52 -3.69 38.01
CA LEU A 551 -10.17 -3.20 36.67
C LEU A 551 -11.32 -3.38 35.66
N PHE A 552 -11.92 -4.57 35.58
CA PHE A 552 -13.04 -4.83 34.67
C PHE A 552 -14.25 -3.95 34.97
N LEU A 553 -14.57 -3.73 36.25
CA LEU A 553 -15.63 -2.81 36.65
C LEU A 553 -15.33 -1.38 36.19
N PHE A 554 -14.12 -0.89 36.45
CA PHE A 554 -13.68 0.43 36.00
C PHE A 554 -13.78 0.59 34.48
N GLU A 555 -13.29 -0.39 33.72
CA GLU A 555 -13.35 -0.42 32.26
C GLU A 555 -14.80 -0.37 31.75
N SER A 556 -15.71 -1.13 32.36
CA SER A 556 -17.13 -1.13 31.98
C SER A 556 -17.80 0.22 32.23
N ILE A 557 -17.51 0.87 33.37
CA ILE A 557 -18.03 2.19 33.72
C ILE A 557 -17.46 3.24 32.77
N PHE A 558 -16.16 3.17 32.47
CA PHE A 558 -15.50 4.07 31.53
C PHE A 558 -16.13 3.99 30.14
N LEU A 559 -16.39 2.78 29.62
CA LEU A 559 -17.05 2.58 28.34
C LEU A 559 -18.48 3.13 28.34
N LEU A 560 -19.27 2.84 29.37
CA LEU A 560 -20.64 3.38 29.52
C LEU A 560 -20.65 4.90 29.53
N TYR A 561 -19.78 5.52 30.32
CA TYR A 561 -19.64 6.97 30.38
C TYR A 561 -19.18 7.56 29.05
N GLY A 562 -18.19 6.94 28.40
CA GLY A 562 -17.68 7.39 27.12
C GLY A 562 -18.74 7.36 26.01
N PHE A 563 -19.48 6.24 25.87
CA PHE A 563 -20.52 6.14 24.84
C PHE A 563 -21.71 7.07 25.10
N THR A 564 -22.07 7.30 26.37
CA THR A 564 -23.13 8.27 26.71
C THR A 564 -22.70 9.71 26.40
N LEU A 565 -21.45 10.07 26.70
CA LEU A 565 -20.90 11.38 26.36
C LEU A 565 -20.88 11.61 24.84
N PHE A 566 -20.41 10.62 24.07
CA PHE A 566 -20.50 10.64 22.60
C PHE A 566 -21.95 10.86 22.13
N ALA A 567 -22.91 10.09 22.63
CA ALA A 567 -24.31 10.23 22.20
C ALA A 567 -24.87 11.65 22.46
N LEU A 568 -24.47 12.28 23.58
CA LEU A 568 -24.87 13.65 23.93
C LEU A 568 -24.21 14.69 23.01
N VAL A 569 -22.91 14.57 22.76
CA VAL A 569 -22.16 15.48 21.87
C VAL A 569 -22.67 15.35 20.44
N PHE A 570 -22.83 14.14 19.91
CA PHE A 570 -23.40 13.89 18.59
C PHE A 570 -24.79 14.51 18.44
N LYS A 571 -25.65 14.36 19.46
CA LYS A 571 -26.99 14.99 19.48
C LYS A 571 -26.90 16.51 19.47
N LYS A 572 -25.90 17.11 20.14
CA LYS A 572 -25.68 18.57 20.19
C LYS A 572 -25.14 19.12 18.87
N ILE A 573 -24.18 18.44 18.23
CA ILE A 573 -23.60 18.83 16.94
C ILE A 573 -24.69 18.85 15.85
N PHE A 574 -25.61 17.90 15.86
CA PHE A 574 -26.67 17.77 14.84
C PHE A 574 -28.07 18.19 15.32
N LYS A 575 -28.18 18.93 16.43
CA LYS A 575 -29.45 19.54 16.87
C LYS A 575 -29.64 20.87 16.11
N PHE A 576 -30.72 20.96 15.33
CA PHE A 576 -31.26 22.13 14.61
C PHE A 576 -30.69 22.49 13.22
N ASN A 577 -31.48 22.21 12.17
CA ASN A 577 -32.26 23.22 11.43
C ASN A 577 -33.21 22.53 10.42
N THR A 578 -34.41 22.20 10.87
CA THR A 578 -35.61 22.23 10.01
C THR A 578 -35.96 23.70 9.81
N LEU A 579 -35.32 24.32 8.83
CA LEU A 579 -35.71 25.64 8.31
C LEU A 579 -35.39 25.61 6.81
N PHE A 580 -36.12 24.75 6.11
CA PHE A 580 -36.76 24.96 4.82
C PHE A 580 -37.82 23.88 4.64
#